data_AF-A0A151JXF0-F1
#
_entry.id   AF-A0A151JXF0-F1
#
_cell.length_a   1.000
_cell.length_b   1.000
_cell.length_c   1.000
_cell.angle_alpha   90.00
_cell.angle_beta   90.00
_cell.angle_gamma   90.00
#
_symmetry.space_group_name_H-M   'P 1'
#
loop_
_entity.id
_entity.type
_entity.pdbx_description
1 polymer ?
#
loop_
_entity_poly.entity_id
_entity_poly.type
_entity_poly.pdbx_seq_one_letter_code
_entity_poly.pdbx_strand_id
1 'polypeptide(L)'
;MAQKRGMILSLVDRAFLLSDFRFYTQNLTFIINILLDNDYPLTFIFDTVNQRIQNLIRNRYITHRGLADNDGTNKSVSWLTIPFIPFHTEKFKRFNKNDIRVSFRNPNKLNKYIKVQKDICPHTSKSNVVYKISCNNCDASYVRQTSRKLKTRIAEHRNHIRYNTSSRFVITEHRRQLDHEFKWDEVVILDEEPGYRRRLVSEMLHIRKQKNGLNLQTNTDGLHKAYIPNINKV
;
A
#
# COMPACT_ATOMS: atom_id res chain seq x y z
N MET A 1 17.13 -13.30 -25.95
CA MET A 1 17.41 -11.90 -26.36
C MET A 1 16.95 -10.86 -25.33
N ALA A 2 15.66 -10.83 -24.93
CA ALA A 2 15.14 -9.80 -24.02
C ALA A 2 15.82 -9.75 -22.63
N GLN A 3 16.14 -10.92 -22.05
CA GLN A 3 16.84 -11.00 -20.76
C GLN A 3 18.27 -10.44 -20.84
N LYS A 4 19.03 -10.82 -21.89
CA LYS A 4 20.38 -10.29 -22.16
C LYS A 4 20.38 -8.76 -22.30
N ARG A 5 19.41 -8.21 -23.03
CA ARG A 5 19.21 -6.76 -23.15
C ARG A 5 18.91 -6.12 -21.79
N GLY A 6 17.99 -6.71 -21.01
CA GLY A 6 17.63 -6.23 -19.68
C GLY A 6 18.81 -6.15 -18.71
N MET A 7 19.74 -7.12 -18.78
CA MET A 7 20.95 -7.11 -17.97
C MET A 7 21.84 -5.89 -18.29
N ILE A 8 22.11 -5.65 -19.58
CA ILE A 8 22.90 -4.50 -20.05
C ILE A 8 22.25 -3.19 -19.58
N LEU A 9 20.93 -3.06 -19.77
CA LEU A 9 20.18 -1.88 -19.33
C LEU A 9 20.32 -1.63 -17.83
N SER A 10 20.20 -2.67 -17.01
CA SER A 10 20.34 -2.54 -15.56
C SER A 10 21.74 -2.13 -15.12
N LEU A 11 22.80 -2.59 -15.80
CA LEU A 11 24.18 -2.20 -15.48
C LEU A 11 24.42 -0.74 -15.84
N VAL A 12 24.03 -0.33 -17.04
CA VAL A 12 24.15 1.06 -17.51
C VAL A 12 23.35 2.00 -16.61
N ASP A 13 22.11 1.64 -16.24
CA ASP A 13 21.29 2.45 -15.34
C ASP A 13 21.94 2.67 -13.98
N ARG A 14 22.51 1.63 -13.38
CA ARG A 14 23.20 1.76 -12.09
C ARG A 14 24.42 2.67 -12.22
N ALA A 15 25.21 2.53 -13.28
CA ALA A 15 26.36 3.39 -13.53
C ALA A 15 25.97 4.87 -13.68
N PHE A 16 24.88 5.18 -14.39
CA PHE A 16 24.46 6.57 -14.62
C PHE A 16 23.60 7.18 -13.51
N LEU A 17 22.84 6.37 -12.77
CA LEU A 17 21.91 6.87 -11.74
C LEU A 17 22.53 6.91 -10.34
N LEU A 18 23.51 6.04 -10.05
CA LEU A 18 24.07 5.90 -8.71
C LEU A 18 25.51 6.43 -8.60
N SER A 19 26.23 6.60 -9.72
CA SER A 19 27.61 7.09 -9.71
C SER A 19 27.69 8.58 -10.09
N ASP A 20 28.78 9.21 -9.66
CA ASP A 20 29.15 10.56 -10.06
C ASP A 20 29.72 10.58 -11.49
N PHE A 21 29.57 11.71 -12.19
CA PHE A 21 29.92 11.86 -13.61
C PHE A 21 31.39 11.51 -13.91
N ARG A 22 32.29 11.73 -12.94
CA ARG A 22 33.72 11.43 -13.07
C ARG A 22 34.01 9.94 -13.25
N PHE A 23 33.11 9.07 -12.80
CA PHE A 23 33.27 7.62 -12.84
C PHE A 23 32.52 6.96 -14.01
N TYR A 24 31.78 7.71 -14.82
CA TYR A 24 30.97 7.12 -15.90
C TYR A 24 31.82 6.37 -16.93
N THR A 25 32.95 6.95 -17.35
CA THR A 25 33.85 6.32 -18.31
C THR A 25 34.43 5.02 -17.75
N GLN A 26 34.92 5.07 -16.50
CA GLN A 26 35.50 3.89 -15.84
C GLN A 26 34.46 2.78 -15.66
N ASN A 27 33.25 3.13 -15.21
CA ASN A 27 32.17 2.17 -14.99
C ASN A 27 31.66 1.57 -16.30
N LEU A 28 31.59 2.35 -17.38
CA LEU A 28 31.19 1.85 -18.69
C LEU A 28 32.22 0.88 -19.27
N THR A 29 33.52 1.22 -19.19
CA THR A 29 34.59 0.30 -19.61
C THR A 29 34.52 -1.00 -18.82
N PHE A 30 34.32 -0.91 -17.50
CA PHE A 30 34.16 -2.10 -16.65
C PHE A 30 32.95 -2.96 -17.04
N ILE A 31 31.80 -2.34 -17.32
CA ILE A 31 30.59 -3.03 -17.78
C ILE A 31 30.82 -3.71 -19.14
N ILE A 32 31.47 -3.03 -20.09
CA ILE A 32 31.76 -3.59 -21.41
C ILE A 32 32.68 -4.81 -21.28
N ASN A 33 33.73 -4.73 -20.46
CA ASN A 33 34.64 -5.86 -20.23
C ASN A 33 33.90 -7.06 -19.63
N ILE A 34 33.07 -6.85 -18.60
CA ILE A 34 32.26 -7.94 -18.02
C ILE A 34 31.36 -8.58 -19.08
N LEU A 35 30.70 -7.78 -19.94
CA LEU A 35 29.81 -8.31 -20.95
C LEU A 35 30.58 -9.11 -22.01
N LEU A 36 31.78 -8.68 -22.37
CA LEU A 36 32.67 -9.42 -23.27
C LEU A 36 33.14 -10.73 -22.66
N ASP A 37 33.52 -10.73 -21.38
CA ASP A 37 33.89 -11.94 -20.64
C ASP A 37 32.74 -12.95 -20.52
N ASN A 38 31.50 -12.52 -20.78
CA ASN A 38 30.30 -13.35 -20.79
C ASN A 38 29.78 -13.65 -22.22
N ASP A 39 30.65 -13.53 -23.23
CA ASP A 39 30.37 -13.83 -24.64
C ASP A 39 29.19 -13.05 -25.24
N TYR A 40 29.00 -11.80 -24.81
CA TYR A 40 28.05 -10.91 -25.47
C TYR A 40 28.67 -10.35 -26.76
N PRO A 41 27.96 -10.38 -27.91
CA PRO A 41 28.48 -9.79 -29.14
C PRO A 41 28.71 -8.29 -29.00
N LEU A 42 29.89 -7.81 -29.44
CA LEU A 42 30.28 -6.39 -29.36
C LEU A 42 29.22 -5.45 -29.95
N THR A 43 28.71 -5.77 -31.14
CA THR A 43 27.67 -5.00 -31.82
C THR A 43 26.43 -4.86 -30.95
N PHE A 44 25.98 -5.97 -30.36
CA PHE A 44 24.83 -6.00 -29.47
C PHE A 44 25.02 -5.18 -28.18
N ILE A 45 26.22 -5.22 -27.60
CA ILE A 45 26.57 -4.41 -26.42
C ILE A 45 26.49 -2.93 -26.77
N PHE A 46 27.23 -2.49 -27.79
CA PHE A 46 27.31 -1.07 -28.17
C PHE A 46 25.95 -0.52 -28.59
N ASP A 47 25.18 -1.25 -29.39
CA ASP A 47 23.83 -0.84 -29.81
C ASP A 47 22.92 -0.64 -28.60
N THR A 48 22.94 -1.57 -27.65
CA THR A 48 22.08 -1.52 -26.45
C THR A 48 22.50 -0.40 -25.50
N VAL A 49 23.80 -0.24 -25.27
CA VAL A 49 24.36 0.81 -24.40
C VAL A 49 24.08 2.19 -24.99
N ASN A 50 24.36 2.40 -26.28
CA ASN A 50 24.14 3.67 -26.96
C ASN A 50 22.65 4.07 -26.95
N GLN A 51 21.76 3.14 -27.30
CA GLN A 51 20.32 3.37 -27.20
C GLN A 51 19.89 3.76 -25.78
N ARG A 52 20.48 3.14 -24.75
CA ARG A 52 20.14 3.46 -23.37
C ARG A 52 20.64 4.83 -22.93
N ILE A 53 21.89 5.17 -23.24
CA ILE A 53 22.48 6.47 -22.92
C ILE A 53 21.66 7.60 -23.55
N GLN A 54 21.30 7.47 -24.83
CA GLN A 54 20.46 8.45 -25.53
C GLN A 54 19.10 8.65 -24.83
N ASN A 55 18.46 7.57 -24.40
CA ASN A 55 17.21 7.65 -23.64
C ASN A 55 17.38 8.33 -22.27
N LEU A 56 18.49 8.07 -21.57
CA LEU A 56 18.77 8.70 -20.27
C LEU A 56 19.01 10.20 -20.41
N ILE A 57 19.77 10.62 -21.42
CA ILE A 57 20.03 12.04 -21.71
C ILE A 57 18.73 12.74 -22.11
N ARG A 58 17.93 12.14 -23.02
CA ARG A 58 16.64 12.68 -23.45
C ARG A 58 15.67 12.85 -22.28
N ASN A 59 15.59 11.87 -21.39
CA ASN A 59 14.74 11.96 -20.22
C ASN A 59 15.19 13.06 -19.27
N ARG A 60 16.51 13.21 -19.00
CA ARG A 60 17.04 14.32 -18.18
C ARG A 60 16.68 15.68 -18.77
N TYR A 61 16.78 15.85 -20.09
CA TYR A 61 16.43 17.09 -20.77
C TYR A 61 14.94 17.44 -20.66
N ILE A 62 14.05 16.46 -20.81
CA ILE A 62 12.60 16.65 -20.65
C ILE A 62 12.27 17.09 -19.22
N THR A 63 12.92 16.49 -18.20
CA THR A 63 12.70 16.87 -16.81
C THR A 63 13.19 18.29 -16.52
N HIS A 64 14.32 18.71 -17.09
CA HIS A 64 14.85 20.06 -16.92
C HIS A 64 14.03 21.13 -17.66
N ARG A 65 13.53 20.85 -18.87
CA ARG A 65 12.67 21.78 -19.61
C ARG A 65 11.28 21.92 -18.97
N GLY A 66 10.75 20.85 -18.38
CA GLY A 66 9.50 20.88 -17.60
C GLY A 66 9.57 21.68 -16.28
N LEU A 67 10.76 22.05 -15.81
CA LEU A 67 10.97 22.93 -14.66
C LEU A 67 11.17 24.40 -15.05
N ALA A 68 11.60 24.67 -16.30
CA ALA A 68 11.86 26.03 -16.79
C ALA A 68 10.65 26.65 -17.54
N ASP A 69 9.76 25.84 -18.14
CA ASP A 69 8.57 26.31 -18.88
C ASP A 69 7.25 26.00 -18.13
N ASN A 70 7.11 26.49 -16.89
CA ASN A 70 5.84 26.43 -16.14
C ASN A 70 5.10 27.79 -16.16
N ASP A 71 5.07 28.46 -17.31
CA ASP A 71 4.12 29.55 -17.61
C ASP A 71 3.14 29.19 -18.75
N GLY A 72 3.15 27.92 -19.19
CA GLY A 72 2.11 27.38 -20.06
C GLY A 72 1.00 26.76 -19.23
N THR A 73 -0.23 27.25 -19.37
CA THR A 73 -1.49 26.81 -18.75
C THR A 73 -1.86 25.34 -19.03
N ASN A 74 -1.01 24.38 -18.70
CA ASN A 74 -1.38 22.97 -18.65
C ASN A 74 -2.23 22.76 -17.40
N LYS A 75 -3.54 22.99 -17.53
CA LYS A 75 -4.54 22.61 -16.52
C LYS A 75 -4.26 21.17 -16.08
N SER A 76 -3.81 21.02 -14.84
CA SER A 76 -3.51 19.69 -14.28
C SER A 76 -4.82 18.93 -14.18
N VAL A 77 -4.99 17.94 -15.06
CA VAL A 77 -6.21 17.15 -15.07
C VAL A 77 -6.20 16.24 -13.85
N SER A 78 -7.13 16.47 -12.93
CA SER A 78 -7.28 15.66 -11.72
C SER A 78 -7.91 14.31 -12.08
N TRP A 79 -7.39 13.21 -11.54
CA TRP A 79 -7.91 11.87 -11.81
C TRP A 79 -8.70 11.32 -10.62
N LEU A 80 -9.93 10.91 -10.87
CA LEU A 80 -10.77 10.21 -9.92
C LEU A 80 -10.88 8.73 -10.32
N THR A 81 -10.27 7.85 -9.53
CA THR A 81 -10.36 6.40 -9.73
C THR A 81 -11.47 5.80 -8.87
N ILE A 82 -12.42 5.12 -9.51
CA ILE A 82 -13.60 4.53 -8.86
C ILE A 82 -13.63 3.01 -9.13
N PRO A 83 -14.00 2.16 -8.14
CA PRO A 83 -14.19 0.73 -8.40
C PRO A 83 -15.32 0.51 -9.41
N PHE A 84 -15.08 -0.33 -10.43
CA PHE A 84 -16.09 -0.68 -11.43
C PHE A 84 -17.21 -1.51 -10.79
N ILE A 85 -18.41 -0.94 -10.78
CA ILE A 85 -19.66 -1.59 -10.36
C ILE A 85 -20.60 -1.47 -11.57
N PRO A 86 -21.07 -2.60 -12.14
CA PRO A 86 -22.01 -2.58 -13.26
C PRO A 86 -23.19 -1.66 -12.98
N PHE A 87 -23.71 -0.98 -14.02
CA PHE A 87 -24.83 -0.03 -13.97
C PHE A 87 -24.58 1.29 -13.20
N HIS A 88 -23.86 1.25 -12.08
CA HIS A 88 -23.61 2.45 -11.25
C HIS A 88 -22.45 3.29 -11.78
N THR A 89 -21.36 2.65 -12.20
CA THR A 89 -20.14 3.37 -12.59
C THR A 89 -20.25 4.10 -13.92
N GLU A 90 -21.14 3.66 -14.81
CA GLU A 90 -21.38 4.31 -16.10
C GLU A 90 -21.92 5.73 -15.93
N LYS A 91 -22.69 5.98 -14.86
CA LYS A 91 -23.18 7.33 -14.52
C LYS A 91 -22.05 8.30 -14.25
N PHE A 92 -20.85 7.83 -13.86
CA PHE A 92 -19.69 8.68 -13.61
C PHE A 92 -18.94 9.06 -14.90
N LYS A 93 -19.19 8.41 -16.04
CA LYS A 93 -18.60 8.81 -17.33
C LYS A 93 -18.99 10.24 -17.73
N ARG A 94 -20.12 10.75 -17.23
CA ARG A 94 -20.56 12.14 -17.44
C ARG A 94 -19.58 13.19 -16.91
N PHE A 95 -18.78 12.85 -15.90
CA PHE A 95 -17.80 13.77 -15.32
C PHE A 95 -16.52 13.90 -16.16
N ASN A 96 -16.31 13.04 -17.16
CA ASN A 96 -15.09 12.96 -17.96
C ASN A 96 -14.89 14.12 -18.96
N LYS A 97 -15.65 15.22 -18.82
CA LYS A 97 -15.56 16.43 -19.66
C LYS A 97 -15.06 17.65 -18.89
N ASN A 98 -14.94 17.57 -17.56
CA ASN A 98 -14.48 18.67 -16.71
C ASN A 98 -12.97 18.55 -16.42
N ASP A 99 -12.43 19.44 -15.58
CA ASP A 99 -11.05 19.37 -15.06
C ASP A 99 -10.72 18.06 -14.29
N ILE A 100 -11.70 17.14 -14.17
CA ILE A 100 -11.58 15.83 -13.52
C ILE A 100 -11.86 14.73 -14.55
N ARG A 101 -10.90 13.83 -14.74
CA ARG A 101 -11.09 12.60 -15.52
C ARG A 101 -11.42 11.42 -14.60
N VAL A 102 -12.35 10.57 -15.03
CA VAL A 102 -12.76 9.39 -14.27
C VAL A 102 -12.12 8.14 -14.86
N SER A 103 -11.43 7.37 -14.02
CA SER A 103 -10.92 6.05 -14.36
C SER A 103 -11.59 4.95 -13.53
N PHE A 104 -11.77 3.78 -14.13
CA PHE A 104 -12.41 2.65 -13.47
C PHE A 104 -11.38 1.60 -13.06
N ARG A 105 -11.48 1.10 -11.83
CA ARG A 105 -10.64 0.03 -11.31
C ARG A 105 -11.48 -1.21 -11.06
N ASN A 106 -11.10 -2.36 -11.60
CA ASN A 106 -11.73 -3.62 -11.22
C ASN A 106 -11.25 -4.04 -9.80
N PRO A 107 -12.15 -4.26 -8.82
CA PRO A 107 -11.78 -4.79 -7.51
C PRO A 107 -11.29 -6.26 -7.59
N ASN A 108 -11.81 -7.05 -8.53
CA ASN A 108 -11.47 -8.47 -8.72
C ASN A 108 -10.30 -8.63 -9.70
N LYS A 109 -9.09 -8.37 -9.23
CA LYS A 109 -7.86 -8.59 -10.03
C LYS A 109 -7.49 -10.08 -10.08
N LEU A 110 -6.96 -10.54 -11.21
CA LEU A 110 -6.46 -11.92 -11.36
C LEU A 110 -5.46 -12.32 -10.28
N ASN A 111 -4.59 -11.40 -9.82
CA ASN A 111 -3.63 -11.64 -8.73
C ASN A 111 -4.29 -12.04 -7.39
N LYS A 112 -5.61 -11.80 -7.21
CA LYS A 112 -6.36 -12.30 -6.05
C LYS A 112 -6.51 -13.84 -6.10
N TYR A 113 -6.65 -14.39 -7.30
CA TYR A 113 -6.90 -15.81 -7.56
C TYR A 113 -5.62 -16.54 -7.96
N ILE A 114 -4.81 -15.93 -8.83
CA ILE A 114 -3.56 -16.45 -9.36
C ILE A 114 -2.42 -15.73 -8.65
N LYS A 115 -1.94 -16.32 -7.56
CA LYS A 115 -0.74 -15.83 -6.87
C LYS A 115 0.49 -16.40 -7.56
N VAL A 116 1.52 -15.57 -7.75
CA VAL A 116 2.88 -16.06 -8.05
C VAL A 116 3.27 -17.04 -6.93
N GLN A 117 3.93 -18.16 -7.26
CA GLN A 117 4.36 -19.28 -6.37
C GLN A 117 5.13 -18.83 -5.10
N LYS A 118 4.48 -18.10 -4.21
CA LYS A 118 5.00 -17.66 -2.92
C LYS A 118 4.21 -18.33 -1.83
N ASP A 119 4.90 -18.65 -0.75
CA ASP A 119 4.29 -19.22 0.44
C ASP A 119 3.20 -18.30 0.99
N ILE A 120 2.09 -18.91 1.39
CA ILE A 120 0.98 -18.18 2.02
C ILE A 120 1.45 -17.69 3.38
N CYS A 121 1.42 -16.37 3.59
CA CYS A 121 1.69 -15.81 4.91
C CYS A 121 0.61 -16.27 5.91
N PRO A 122 0.99 -16.81 7.08
CA PRO A 122 0.04 -17.16 8.13
C PRO A 122 -0.82 -15.96 8.53
N HIS A 123 -2.07 -16.23 8.91
CA HIS A 123 -3.06 -15.21 9.30
C HIS A 123 -2.51 -14.17 10.29
N THR A 124 -1.83 -14.63 11.35
CA THR A 124 -1.27 -13.78 12.40
C THR A 124 -0.01 -13.00 11.98
N SER A 125 0.60 -13.37 10.85
CA SER A 125 1.80 -12.70 10.33
C SER A 125 1.49 -11.58 9.34
N LYS A 126 0.21 -11.36 9.02
CA LYS A 126 -0.23 -10.24 8.18
C LYS A 126 0.01 -8.90 8.88
N SER A 127 0.32 -7.88 8.08
CA SER A 127 0.51 -6.49 8.49
C SER A 127 -0.48 -5.60 7.77
N ASN A 128 -0.61 -4.34 8.21
CA ASN A 128 -1.50 -3.36 7.58
C ASN A 128 -2.98 -3.76 7.63
N VAL A 129 -3.42 -4.31 8.75
CA VAL A 129 -4.74 -4.91 8.92
C VAL A 129 -5.59 -4.15 9.93
N VAL A 130 -6.92 -4.20 9.75
CA VAL A 130 -7.91 -3.88 10.77
C VAL A 130 -8.38 -5.20 11.36
N TYR A 131 -8.29 -5.36 12.67
CA TYR A 131 -8.57 -6.61 13.36
C TYR A 131 -9.59 -6.42 14.47
N LYS A 132 -10.29 -7.49 14.83
CA LYS A 132 -11.30 -7.58 15.88
C LYS A 132 -10.89 -8.64 16.90
N ILE A 133 -10.89 -8.24 18.17
CA ILE A 133 -10.76 -9.14 19.32
C ILE A 133 -12.13 -9.20 20.01
N SER A 134 -12.70 -10.38 20.13
CA SER A 134 -13.97 -10.60 20.82
C SER A 134 -13.73 -11.01 22.27
N CYS A 135 -14.60 -10.55 23.17
CA CYS A 135 -14.70 -11.11 24.51
C CYS A 135 -15.25 -12.54 24.43
N ASN A 136 -14.81 -13.42 25.32
CA ASN A 136 -15.29 -14.79 25.41
C ASN A 136 -16.59 -14.89 26.23
N ASN A 137 -16.78 -13.98 27.18
CA ASN A 137 -17.86 -14.02 28.17
C ASN A 137 -19.06 -13.13 27.82
N CYS A 138 -18.90 -12.19 26.89
CA CYS A 138 -19.99 -11.32 26.44
C CYS A 138 -19.83 -10.93 24.96
N ASP A 139 -20.86 -10.31 24.37
CA ASP A 139 -20.87 -9.86 22.97
C ASP A 139 -20.01 -8.60 22.72
N ALA A 140 -19.23 -8.16 23.71
CA ALA A 140 -18.34 -7.02 23.55
C ALA A 140 -17.15 -7.36 22.63
N SER A 141 -16.75 -6.39 21.82
CA SER A 141 -15.60 -6.56 20.94
C SER A 141 -14.79 -5.28 20.77
N TYR A 142 -13.49 -5.46 20.56
CA TYR A 142 -12.53 -4.38 20.34
C TYR A 142 -12.00 -4.45 18.91
N VAL A 143 -12.07 -3.33 18.19
CA VAL A 143 -11.52 -3.20 16.84
C VAL A 143 -10.36 -2.23 16.83
N ARG A 144 -9.28 -2.58 16.14
CA ARG A 144 -8.16 -1.64 15.94
C ARG A 144 -7.45 -1.90 14.63
N GLN A 145 -6.78 -0.87 14.11
CA GLN A 145 -5.81 -1.02 13.04
C GLN A 145 -4.38 -1.27 13.54
N THR A 146 -3.58 -1.92 12.70
CA THR A 146 -2.13 -1.98 12.88
C THR A 146 -1.37 -1.93 11.56
N SER A 147 -0.27 -1.17 11.52
CA SER A 147 0.75 -1.26 10.46
C SER A 147 1.74 -2.40 10.67
N ARG A 148 1.92 -2.86 11.91
CA ARG A 148 2.82 -3.96 12.28
C ARG A 148 2.14 -5.31 12.06
N LYS A 149 2.91 -6.40 12.18
CA LYS A 149 2.38 -7.77 12.18
C LYS A 149 1.34 -7.94 13.29
N LEU A 150 0.22 -8.58 12.98
CA LEU A 150 -0.88 -8.78 13.90
C LEU A 150 -0.44 -9.50 15.19
N LYS A 151 0.38 -10.55 15.07
CA LYS A 151 0.94 -11.29 16.22
C LYS A 151 1.65 -10.39 17.23
N THR A 152 2.38 -9.38 16.74
CA THR A 152 3.13 -8.45 17.61
C THR A 152 2.15 -7.59 18.40
N ARG A 153 1.07 -7.10 17.78
CA ARG A 153 0.05 -6.32 18.48
C ARG A 153 -0.73 -7.14 19.50
N ILE A 154 -1.05 -8.39 19.17
CA ILE A 154 -1.71 -9.29 20.12
C ILE A 154 -0.81 -9.52 21.34
N ALA A 155 0.49 -9.78 21.12
CA ALA A 155 1.45 -9.94 22.21
C ALA A 155 1.60 -8.67 23.08
N GLU A 156 1.63 -7.49 22.45
CA GLU A 156 1.61 -6.21 23.17
C GLU A 156 0.39 -6.13 24.10
N HIS A 157 -0.82 -6.40 23.60
CA HIS A 157 -2.04 -6.39 24.42
C HIS A 157 -1.98 -7.39 25.59
N ARG A 158 -1.50 -8.62 25.35
CA ARG A 158 -1.33 -9.63 26.42
C ARG A 158 -0.33 -9.17 27.49
N ASN A 159 0.77 -8.56 27.07
CA ASN A 159 1.78 -8.03 27.99
C ASN A 159 1.23 -6.86 28.82
N HIS A 160 0.46 -5.95 28.21
CA HIS A 160 -0.18 -4.86 28.92
C HIS A 160 -1.11 -5.36 30.04
N ILE A 161 -1.85 -6.43 29.79
CA ILE A 161 -2.69 -7.08 30.81
C ILE A 161 -1.82 -7.72 31.90
N ARG A 162 -0.78 -8.47 31.52
CA ARG A 162 0.11 -9.15 32.47
C ARG A 162 0.80 -8.20 33.45
N TYR A 163 1.27 -7.06 32.96
CA TYR A 163 2.01 -6.09 33.79
C TYR A 163 1.10 -5.04 34.45
N ASN A 164 -0.22 -5.16 34.31
CA ASN A 164 -1.23 -4.21 34.81
C ASN A 164 -0.85 -2.73 34.58
N THR A 165 -0.15 -2.47 33.46
CA THR A 165 0.49 -1.18 33.22
C THR A 165 -0.53 -0.26 32.56
N SER A 166 -1.19 0.54 33.40
CA SER A 166 -2.07 1.66 33.06
C SER A 166 -3.54 1.33 32.74
N SER A 167 -4.43 2.01 33.46
CA SER A 167 -5.88 2.14 33.29
C SER A 167 -6.35 2.75 31.96
N ARG A 168 -5.45 2.91 30.98
CA ARG A 168 -5.71 3.61 29.71
C ARG A 168 -6.24 2.71 28.59
N PHE A 169 -6.18 1.38 28.74
CA PHE A 169 -6.62 0.45 27.70
C PHE A 169 -7.99 -0.15 28.01
N VAL A 170 -8.93 0.00 27.08
CA VAL A 170 -10.32 -0.44 27.27
C VAL A 170 -10.45 -1.96 27.38
N ILE A 171 -9.54 -2.72 26.76
CA ILE A 171 -9.48 -4.18 26.88
C ILE A 171 -9.11 -4.59 28.31
N THR A 172 -8.07 -3.98 28.87
CA THR A 172 -7.61 -4.27 30.24
C THR A 172 -8.68 -3.89 31.26
N GLU A 173 -9.33 -2.74 31.07
CA GLU A 173 -10.37 -2.27 31.98
C GLU A 173 -11.62 -3.16 31.94
N HIS A 174 -12.08 -3.56 30.75
CA HIS A 174 -13.20 -4.49 30.60
C HIS A 174 -12.93 -5.83 31.29
N ARG A 175 -11.73 -6.39 31.08
CA ARG A 175 -11.29 -7.61 31.76
C ARG A 175 -11.26 -7.44 33.28
N ARG A 176 -10.71 -6.34 33.78
CA ARG A 176 -10.57 -6.08 35.22
C ARG A 176 -11.91 -5.89 35.92
N GLN A 177 -12.84 -5.17 35.30
CA GLN A 177 -14.14 -4.84 35.91
C GLN A 177 -15.11 -6.02 35.90
N LEU A 178 -15.10 -6.83 34.84
CA LEU A 178 -16.08 -7.90 34.64
C LEU A 178 -15.49 -9.31 34.80
N ASP A 179 -14.19 -9.42 35.10
CA ASP A 179 -13.44 -10.68 35.15
C ASP A 179 -13.60 -11.54 33.89
N HIS A 180 -13.63 -10.87 32.74
CA HIS A 180 -13.81 -11.49 31.43
C HIS A 180 -12.49 -11.80 30.74
N GLU A 181 -12.47 -12.87 29.93
CA GLU A 181 -11.33 -13.23 29.08
C GLU A 181 -11.59 -12.90 27.61
N PHE A 182 -10.52 -12.63 26.86
CA PHE A 182 -10.59 -12.37 25.41
C PHE A 182 -10.11 -13.56 24.60
N LYS A 183 -10.66 -13.69 23.39
CA LYS A 183 -10.26 -14.73 22.43
C LYS A 183 -8.98 -14.34 21.70
N TRP A 184 -7.83 -14.61 22.31
CA TRP A 184 -6.51 -14.21 21.78
C TRP A 184 -6.05 -15.00 20.56
N ASP A 185 -6.51 -16.25 20.43
CA ASP A 185 -6.12 -17.13 19.32
C ASP A 185 -7.10 -17.04 18.13
N GLU A 186 -8.32 -16.54 18.36
CA GLU A 186 -9.38 -16.39 17.34
C GLU A 186 -9.53 -14.93 16.86
N VAL A 187 -8.42 -14.20 16.72
CA VAL A 187 -8.49 -12.81 16.25
C VAL A 187 -8.88 -12.74 14.78
N VAL A 188 -9.95 -12.03 14.50
CA VAL A 188 -10.51 -11.89 13.14
C VAL A 188 -9.88 -10.69 12.45
N ILE A 189 -9.42 -10.85 11.21
CA ILE A 189 -9.04 -9.74 10.35
C ILE A 189 -10.28 -9.28 9.59
N LEU A 190 -10.67 -8.03 9.78
CA LEU A 190 -11.84 -7.42 9.15
C LEU A 190 -11.50 -6.82 7.77
N ASP A 191 -10.30 -6.23 7.64
CA ASP A 191 -9.85 -5.59 6.41
C ASP A 191 -8.31 -5.55 6.31
N GLU A 192 -7.78 -5.47 5.08
CA GLU A 192 -6.36 -5.37 4.77
C GLU A 192 -6.11 -4.16 3.86
N GLU A 193 -5.64 -3.05 4.41
CA GLU A 193 -5.47 -1.79 3.68
C GLU A 193 -4.08 -1.19 3.92
N PRO A 194 -3.15 -1.30 2.94
CA PRO A 194 -1.79 -0.76 3.07
C PRO A 194 -1.73 0.76 3.32
N GLY A 195 -2.68 1.54 2.80
CA GLY A 195 -2.71 2.99 2.96
C GLY A 195 -3.18 3.41 4.34
N TYR A 196 -2.33 4.09 5.11
CA TYR A 196 -2.64 4.52 6.48
C TYR A 196 -3.97 5.28 6.61
N ARG A 197 -4.19 6.32 5.79
CA ARG A 197 -5.42 7.12 5.82
C ARG A 197 -6.67 6.30 5.51
N ARG A 198 -6.59 5.40 4.53
CA ARG A 198 -7.70 4.51 4.16
C ARG A 198 -7.97 3.50 5.26
N ARG A 199 -6.93 2.99 5.89
CA ARG A 199 -7.04 2.07 7.03
C ARG A 199 -7.67 2.73 8.25
N LEU A 200 -7.38 4.01 8.54
CA LEU A 200 -8.06 4.75 9.59
C LEU A 200 -9.57 4.84 9.32
N VAL A 201 -9.96 5.17 8.08
CA VAL A 201 -11.38 5.19 7.71
C VAL A 201 -12.00 3.80 7.85
N SER A 202 -11.31 2.75 7.41
CA SER A 202 -11.76 1.36 7.56
C SER A 202 -11.95 0.97 9.03
N GLU A 203 -11.01 1.31 9.91
CA GLU A 203 -11.12 1.14 11.35
C GLU A 203 -12.35 1.85 11.92
N MET A 204 -12.56 3.12 11.58
CA MET A 204 -13.71 3.91 12.03
C MET A 204 -15.04 3.28 11.59
N LEU A 205 -15.12 2.83 10.33
CA LEU A 205 -16.30 2.14 9.80
C LEU A 205 -16.57 0.84 10.55
N HIS A 206 -15.53 0.04 10.80
CA HIS A 206 -15.67 -1.22 11.52
C HIS A 206 -16.04 -1.03 12.99
N ILE A 207 -15.51 0.01 13.66
CA ILE A 207 -15.91 0.39 15.02
C ILE A 207 -17.39 0.76 15.05
N ARG A 208 -17.86 1.61 14.13
CA ARG A 208 -19.27 2.04 14.07
C ARG A 208 -20.25 0.91 13.76
N LYS A 209 -19.81 -0.11 13.03
CA LYS A 209 -20.62 -1.30 12.74
C LYS A 209 -20.78 -2.25 13.93
N GLN A 210 -20.00 -2.09 15.00
CA GLN A 210 -20.13 -2.94 16.18
C GLN A 210 -21.40 -2.58 16.95
N LYS A 211 -22.16 -3.58 17.38
CA LYS A 211 -23.28 -3.40 18.31
C LYS A 211 -22.77 -3.03 19.70
N ASN A 212 -21.88 -3.88 20.24
CA ASN A 212 -21.25 -3.73 21.55
C ASN A 212 -19.74 -3.50 21.40
N GLY A 213 -19.36 -2.29 20.96
CA GLY A 213 -17.96 -1.90 20.77
C GLY A 213 -17.30 -1.43 22.07
N LEU A 214 -16.12 -1.96 22.40
CA LEU A 214 -15.28 -1.48 23.50
C LEU A 214 -14.51 -0.19 23.14
N ASN A 215 -14.52 0.22 21.88
CA ASN A 215 -13.79 1.40 21.44
C ASN A 215 -14.43 2.69 21.96
N LEU A 216 -13.61 3.66 22.38
CA LEU A 216 -14.09 5.00 22.72
C LEU A 216 -14.69 5.69 21.49
N GLN A 217 -15.78 6.46 21.68
CA GLN A 217 -16.48 7.15 20.59
C GLN A 217 -15.58 8.15 19.84
N THR A 218 -14.61 8.75 20.54
CA THR A 218 -13.60 9.66 19.98
C THR A 218 -12.77 9.05 18.86
N ASN A 219 -12.66 7.71 18.82
CA ASN A 219 -11.95 7.01 17.76
C ASN A 219 -12.66 7.11 16.39
N THR A 220 -13.89 7.65 16.34
CA THR A 220 -14.70 7.76 15.13
C THR A 220 -14.96 9.20 14.69
N ASP A 221 -14.40 10.19 15.38
CA ASP A 221 -14.69 11.62 15.14
C ASP A 221 -14.25 12.10 13.75
N GLY A 222 -13.24 11.46 13.16
CA GLY A 222 -12.78 11.76 11.81
C GLY A 222 -13.71 11.29 10.69
N LEU A 223 -14.80 10.58 11.00
CA LEU A 223 -15.73 10.05 10.00
C LEU A 223 -16.82 11.06 9.67
N HIS A 224 -16.92 11.44 8.39
CA HIS A 224 -17.92 12.42 7.94
C HIS A 224 -19.35 11.91 8.16
N LYS A 225 -20.26 12.79 8.61
CA LYS A 225 -21.65 12.45 8.95
C LYS A 225 -22.44 11.80 7.80
N ALA A 226 -22.07 12.08 6.56
CA ALA A 226 -22.68 11.47 5.37
C ALA A 226 -22.54 9.94 5.30
N TYR A 227 -21.56 9.34 6.00
CA TYR A 227 -21.40 7.88 6.04
C TYR A 227 -22.38 7.20 7.01
N ILE A 228 -22.89 7.91 8.01
CA ILE A 228 -23.70 7.34 9.11
C ILE A 228 -24.97 6.64 8.59
N PRO A 229 -25.78 7.22 7.69
CA PRO A 229 -27.01 6.57 7.22
C PRO A 229 -26.75 5.26 6.47
N ASN A 230 -25.58 5.13 5.82
CA ASN A 230 -25.23 3.93 5.07
C ASN A 230 -24.69 2.81 5.97
N ILE A 231 -24.08 3.18 7.10
CA ILE A 231 -23.56 2.22 8.08
C ILE A 231 -24.71 1.57 8.85
N ASN A 232 -25.74 2.35 9.20
CA ASN A 232 -26.87 1.87 10.01
C ASN A 232 -27.92 1.07 9.22
N LYS A 233 -27.83 1.05 7.87
CA LYS A 233 -28.76 0.33 6.99
C LYS A 233 -28.41 -1.15 6.76
N VAL A 234 -27.22 -1.57 7.19
CA VAL A 234 -26.68 -2.94 7.04
C VAL A 234 -26.64 -3.61 8.40
#